data_AF-A0A353G2I5-F1
#
_entry.id   AF-A0A353G2I5-F1
#
_cell.length_a   1.000
_cell.length_b   1.000
_cell.length_c   1.000
_cell.angle_alpha   90.00
_cell.angle_beta   90.00
_cell.angle_gamma   90.00
#
_symmetry.space_group_name_H-M   'P 1'
#
loop_
_entity.id
_entity.type
_entity.pdbx_description
1 polymer ?
#
loop_
_entity_poly.entity_id
_entity_poly.type
_entity_poly.pdbx_seq_one_letter_code
_entity_poly.pdbx_strand_id
1 'polypeptide(L)'
;EFKQWVLEDKFPLGRPAFEAVGVTFVEDVAPYELMKLRILNGGHAAIAYPAALMDIHFVHEAMENPLIRAFLAKLTHDEIIPVVPPVPNTSLQDYATLIESRFSNPKIGDTIPRLAQDGSNRQPKFILPSTADRLAKGLDVVGLSLVSALWCHYFEGTSDSGKPIVFNDASAERLQKTAIASRQDPLLFLTLDDIFGTVGQNELFKTRFAKALSHLRTHGTAQTLQSYIDGHLAAT
;
A
#
# COMPACT_ATOMS: atom_id res chain seq x y z
N GLU A 1 -8.39 19.74 -11.82
CA GLU A 1 -8.72 18.64 -10.87
C GLU A 1 -8.84 17.36 -11.68
N PHE A 2 -8.30 16.23 -11.21
CA PHE A 2 -8.36 14.95 -11.93
C PHE A 2 -9.66 14.20 -11.61
N LYS A 3 -10.35 13.69 -12.64
CA LYS A 3 -11.52 12.82 -12.53
C LYS A 3 -11.41 11.74 -13.62
N GLN A 4 -11.77 10.51 -13.29
CA GLN A 4 -11.80 9.41 -14.26
C GLN A 4 -12.96 8.48 -13.89
N TRP A 5 -13.71 8.07 -14.89
CA TRP A 5 -14.74 7.06 -14.77
C TRP A 5 -14.68 6.15 -15.99
N VAL A 6 -14.38 4.88 -15.76
CA VAL A 6 -14.33 3.83 -16.78
C VAL A 6 -15.46 2.85 -16.47
N LEU A 7 -16.24 2.47 -17.48
CA LEU A 7 -17.41 1.62 -17.34
C LEU A 7 -17.50 0.58 -18.46
N GLU A 8 -18.09 -0.56 -18.14
CA GLU A 8 -18.63 -1.45 -19.17
C GLU A 8 -20.00 -0.96 -19.63
N ASP A 9 -20.26 -0.98 -20.94
CA ASP A 9 -21.54 -0.51 -21.49
C ASP A 9 -22.63 -1.58 -21.41
N LYS A 10 -23.04 -1.92 -20.17
CA LYS A 10 -24.01 -2.99 -19.86
C LYS A 10 -25.26 -2.44 -19.17
N PHE A 11 -26.06 -1.66 -19.91
CA PHE A 11 -27.27 -1.01 -19.38
C PHE A 11 -28.55 -1.54 -20.05
N PRO A 12 -29.34 -2.39 -19.37
CA PRO A 12 -30.49 -3.06 -19.99
C PRO A 12 -31.66 -2.11 -20.33
N LEU A 13 -31.69 -0.92 -19.72
CA LEU A 13 -32.73 0.10 -19.92
C LEU A 13 -32.18 1.38 -20.56
N GLY A 14 -30.99 1.30 -21.16
CA GLY A 14 -30.25 2.45 -21.64
C GLY A 14 -29.58 3.25 -20.51
N ARG A 15 -28.83 4.28 -20.90
CA ARG A 15 -28.08 5.16 -20.00
C ARG A 15 -27.97 6.57 -20.59
N PRO A 16 -27.67 7.59 -19.78
CA PRO A 16 -27.23 8.88 -20.30
C PRO A 16 -25.98 8.77 -21.18
N ALA A 17 -25.79 9.75 -22.07
CA ALA A 17 -24.60 9.89 -22.90
C ALA A 17 -23.40 10.40 -22.08
N PHE A 18 -22.98 9.63 -21.06
CA PHE A 18 -21.90 9.99 -20.15
C PHE A 18 -20.54 10.19 -20.85
N GLU A 19 -20.35 9.57 -22.01
CA GLU A 19 -19.21 9.79 -22.89
C GLU A 19 -19.08 11.25 -23.34
N ALA A 20 -20.20 11.97 -23.47
CA ALA A 20 -20.19 13.40 -23.82
C ALA A 20 -19.62 14.28 -22.70
N VAL A 21 -19.48 13.75 -21.48
CA VAL A 21 -18.89 14.43 -20.32
C VAL A 21 -17.61 13.72 -19.82
N GLY A 22 -17.01 12.88 -20.66
CA GLY A 22 -15.67 12.31 -20.42
C GLY A 22 -15.63 10.93 -19.75
N VAL A 23 -16.76 10.22 -19.62
CA VAL A 23 -16.76 8.82 -19.18
C VAL A 23 -16.25 7.92 -20.30
N THR A 24 -15.34 7.00 -19.98
CA THR A 24 -14.77 6.05 -20.94
C THR A 24 -15.54 4.74 -20.87
N PHE A 25 -16.15 4.32 -21.97
CA PHE A 25 -16.76 2.99 -22.08
C PHE A 25 -15.77 2.00 -22.69
N VAL A 26 -15.70 0.81 -22.11
CA VAL A 26 -14.81 -0.29 -22.52
C VAL A 26 -15.56 -1.62 -22.50
N GLU A 27 -15.01 -2.63 -23.16
CA GLU A 27 -15.59 -3.98 -23.13
C GLU A 27 -15.34 -4.69 -21.80
N ASP A 28 -14.16 -4.48 -21.21
CA ASP A 28 -13.72 -5.04 -19.93
C ASP A 28 -13.04 -3.96 -19.08
N VAL A 29 -13.60 -3.70 -17.90
CA VAL A 29 -13.08 -2.69 -16.96
C VAL A 29 -11.98 -3.24 -16.04
N ALA A 30 -11.82 -4.56 -15.94
CA ALA A 30 -10.94 -5.20 -14.97
C ALA A 30 -9.47 -4.72 -15.02
N PRO A 31 -8.84 -4.50 -16.20
CA PRO A 31 -7.47 -3.98 -16.25
C PRO A 31 -7.34 -2.57 -15.64
N TYR A 32 -8.33 -1.69 -15.87
CA TYR A 32 -8.35 -0.34 -15.32
C TYR A 32 -8.55 -0.35 -13.81
N GLU A 33 -9.45 -1.20 -13.32
CA GLU A 33 -9.67 -1.40 -11.90
C GLU A 33 -8.40 -1.90 -11.21
N LEU A 34 -7.75 -2.94 -11.75
CA LEU A 34 -6.51 -3.50 -11.19
C LEU A 34 -5.38 -2.47 -11.16
N MET A 35 -5.17 -1.72 -12.25
CA MET A 35 -4.19 -0.63 -12.29
C MET A 35 -4.44 0.39 -11.17
N LYS A 36 -5.69 0.83 -11.00
CA LYS A 36 -6.06 1.78 -9.96
C LYS A 36 -5.90 1.17 -8.56
N LEU A 37 -6.33 -0.06 -8.34
CA LEU A 37 -6.20 -0.73 -7.04
C LEU A 37 -4.74 -0.91 -6.63
N ARG A 38 -3.86 -1.27 -7.58
CA ARG A 38 -2.45 -1.54 -7.29
C ARG A 38 -1.62 -0.28 -7.16
N ILE A 39 -1.76 0.67 -8.09
CA ILE A 39 -0.91 1.87 -8.12
C ILE A 39 -1.48 2.97 -7.20
N LEU A 40 -2.76 3.30 -7.32
CA LEU A 40 -3.36 4.37 -6.51
C LEU A 40 -3.68 3.88 -5.10
N ASN A 41 -4.47 2.82 -4.96
CA ASN A 41 -4.87 2.37 -3.62
C ASN A 41 -3.72 1.69 -2.87
N GLY A 42 -2.89 0.89 -3.55
CA GLY A 42 -1.65 0.36 -3.00
C GLY A 42 -0.67 1.47 -2.61
N GLY A 43 -0.53 2.51 -3.44
CA GLY A 43 0.29 3.68 -3.13
C GLY A 43 -0.17 4.43 -1.88
N HIS A 44 -1.49 4.62 -1.70
CA HIS A 44 -2.03 5.20 -0.46
C HIS A 44 -1.67 4.37 0.78
N ALA A 45 -1.83 3.05 0.72
CA ALA A 45 -1.48 2.17 1.84
C ALA A 45 0.04 2.20 2.12
N ALA A 46 0.87 2.28 1.07
CA ALA A 46 2.33 2.35 1.21
C ALA A 46 2.79 3.61 1.94
N ILE A 47 2.17 4.78 1.69
CA ILE A 47 2.58 6.03 2.36
C ILE A 47 1.91 6.23 3.73
N ALA A 48 0.74 5.63 3.98
CA ALA A 48 -0.05 5.92 5.18
C ALA A 48 0.67 5.52 6.47
N TYR A 49 1.13 4.27 6.57
CA TYR A 49 1.73 3.75 7.79
C TYR A 49 3.09 4.39 8.14
N PRO A 50 4.06 4.56 7.21
CA PRO A 50 5.29 5.26 7.56
C PRO A 50 5.05 6.73 7.90
N ALA A 51 4.11 7.40 7.23
CA ALA A 51 3.75 8.77 7.58
C ALA A 51 3.17 8.86 9.00
N ALA A 52 2.27 7.94 9.37
CA ALA A 52 1.68 7.90 10.71
C ALA A 52 2.74 7.62 11.80
N LEU A 53 3.66 6.68 11.53
CA LEU A 53 4.76 6.36 12.44
C LEU A 53 5.76 7.52 12.59
N MET A 54 5.86 8.39 11.60
CA MET A 54 6.68 9.61 11.61
C MET A 54 5.91 10.87 12.04
N ASP A 55 4.71 10.73 12.61
CA ASP A 55 3.82 11.82 13.05
C ASP A 55 3.39 12.81 11.94
N ILE A 56 3.42 12.41 10.67
CA ILE A 56 2.98 13.25 9.55
C ILE A 56 1.46 13.15 9.42
N HIS A 57 0.77 14.29 9.31
CA HIS A 57 -0.69 14.33 9.37
C HIS A 57 -1.36 14.34 8.00
N PHE A 58 -0.81 15.05 7.02
CA PHE A 58 -1.41 15.17 5.69
C PHE A 58 -0.67 14.34 4.64
N VAL A 59 -1.42 13.90 3.62
CA VAL A 59 -0.88 13.12 2.49
C VAL A 59 0.17 13.90 1.71
N HIS A 60 -0.05 15.20 1.47
CA HIS A 60 0.90 16.03 0.75
C HIS A 60 2.21 16.23 1.53
N GLU A 61 2.15 16.38 2.86
CA GLU A 61 3.33 16.43 3.72
C GLU A 61 4.12 15.11 3.68
N ALA A 62 3.42 13.97 3.60
CA ALA A 62 4.08 12.68 3.42
C ALA A 62 4.82 12.60 2.08
N MET A 63 4.30 13.25 1.03
CA MET A 63 4.97 13.34 -0.27
C MET A 63 6.10 14.39 -0.31
N GLU A 64 6.10 15.38 0.59
CA GLU A 64 7.22 16.29 0.80
C GLU A 64 8.39 15.61 1.53
N ASN A 65 8.12 14.56 2.30
CA ASN A 65 9.16 13.76 2.94
C ASN A 65 9.94 12.94 1.89
N PRO A 66 11.26 13.15 1.74
CA PRO A 66 12.05 12.51 0.68
C PRO A 66 12.13 10.98 0.83
N LEU A 67 12.09 10.45 2.06
CA LEU A 67 12.14 9.00 2.31
C LEU A 67 10.85 8.32 1.89
N ILE A 68 9.70 8.88 2.25
CA ILE A 68 8.39 8.31 1.90
C ILE A 68 8.16 8.40 0.38
N ARG A 69 8.51 9.54 -0.23
CA ARG A 69 8.43 9.71 -1.69
C ARG A 69 9.33 8.73 -2.43
N ALA A 70 10.59 8.57 -2.02
CA ALA A 70 11.51 7.62 -2.63
C ALA A 70 11.09 6.17 -2.40
N PHE A 71 10.56 5.84 -1.21
CA PHE A 71 9.98 4.54 -0.91
C PHE A 71 8.83 4.20 -1.87
N LEU A 72 7.85 5.11 -2.02
CA LEU A 72 6.73 4.92 -2.93
C LEU A 72 7.19 4.75 -4.38
N ALA A 73 8.12 5.60 -4.85
CA ALA A 73 8.62 5.55 -6.22
C ALA A 73 9.30 4.19 -6.50
N LYS A 74 10.21 3.76 -5.63
CA LYS A 74 10.93 2.49 -5.76
C LYS A 74 9.98 1.29 -5.68
N LEU A 75 9.08 1.25 -4.69
CA LEU A 75 8.07 0.19 -4.57
C LEU A 75 7.19 0.10 -5.82
N THR A 76 6.73 1.24 -6.32
CA THR A 76 5.83 1.29 -7.48
C THR A 76 6.53 0.79 -8.74
N HIS A 77 7.76 1.25 -8.97
CA HIS A 77 8.55 0.90 -10.15
C HIS A 77 9.04 -0.56 -10.12
N ASP A 78 9.64 -0.99 -9.00
CA ASP A 78 10.33 -2.28 -8.92
C ASP A 78 9.38 -3.44 -8.62
N GLU A 79 8.32 -3.17 -7.85
CA GLU A 79 7.46 -4.23 -7.33
C GLU A 79 6.05 -4.23 -7.93
N ILE A 80 5.39 -3.07 -8.01
CA ILE A 80 3.97 -2.99 -8.40
C ILE A 80 3.79 -3.04 -9.92
N ILE A 81 4.37 -2.09 -10.66
CA ILE A 81 4.16 -1.98 -12.12
C ILE A 81 4.47 -3.30 -12.88
N PRO A 82 5.57 -4.03 -12.57
CA PRO A 82 5.92 -5.26 -13.31
C PRO A 82 4.89 -6.40 -13.20
N VAL A 83 3.93 -6.30 -12.25
CA VAL A 83 2.85 -7.27 -12.10
C VAL A 83 1.48 -6.72 -12.45
N VAL A 84 1.34 -5.44 -12.79
CA VAL A 84 0.08 -4.89 -13.33
C VAL A 84 -0.08 -5.38 -14.78
N PRO A 85 -1.23 -5.98 -15.15
CA PRO A 85 -1.50 -6.35 -16.54
C PRO A 85 -1.50 -5.13 -17.47
N PRO A 86 -1.23 -5.29 -18.77
CA PRO A 86 -1.38 -4.21 -19.74
C PRO A 86 -2.78 -3.60 -19.69
N VAL A 87 -2.86 -2.27 -19.73
CA VAL A 87 -4.13 -1.53 -19.75
C VAL A 87 -4.25 -0.83 -21.12
N PRO A 88 -5.37 -1.01 -21.85
CA PRO A 88 -5.51 -0.43 -23.17
C PRO A 88 -5.28 1.09 -23.19
N ASN A 89 -4.48 1.54 -24.16
CA ASN A 89 -4.13 2.94 -24.40
C ASN A 89 -3.61 3.68 -23.16
N THR A 90 -2.97 2.98 -22.22
CA THR A 90 -2.54 3.55 -20.95
C THR A 90 -1.08 3.21 -20.65
N SER A 91 -0.28 4.23 -20.38
CA SER A 91 1.07 4.10 -19.85
C SER A 91 1.01 3.98 -18.33
N LEU A 92 1.48 2.87 -17.78
CA LEU A 92 1.49 2.64 -16.32
C LEU A 92 2.45 3.61 -15.60
N GLN A 93 3.55 3.98 -16.27
CA GLN A 93 4.53 4.94 -15.78
C GLN A 93 3.91 6.34 -15.71
N ASP A 94 3.24 6.79 -16.77
CA ASP A 94 2.57 8.11 -16.76
C ASP A 94 1.43 8.13 -15.73
N TYR A 95 0.72 7.01 -15.57
CA TYR A 95 -0.29 6.87 -14.52
C TYR A 95 0.34 6.96 -13.12
N ALA A 96 1.47 6.30 -12.87
CA ALA A 96 2.18 6.41 -11.59
C ALA A 96 2.64 7.84 -11.30
N THR A 97 3.22 8.54 -12.28
CA THR A 97 3.59 9.97 -12.16
C THR A 97 2.37 10.84 -11.86
N LEU A 98 1.24 10.59 -12.54
CA LEU A 98 0.00 11.27 -12.27
C LEU A 98 -0.48 11.03 -10.82
N ILE A 99 -0.44 9.79 -10.33
CA ILE A 99 -0.83 9.47 -8.94
C ILE A 99 0.09 10.18 -7.93
N GLU A 100 1.40 10.16 -8.13
CA GLU A 100 2.35 10.88 -7.28
C GLU A 100 2.03 12.39 -7.22
N SER A 101 1.75 13.01 -8.37
CA SER A 101 1.37 14.43 -8.43
C SER A 101 0.07 14.73 -7.67
N ARG A 102 -0.88 13.78 -7.68
CA ARG A 102 -2.16 13.90 -6.98
C ARG A 102 -2.00 13.79 -5.47
N PHE A 103 -1.16 12.89 -5.00
CA PHE A 103 -0.85 12.77 -3.57
C PHE A 103 -0.14 14.04 -3.06
N SER A 104 0.67 14.66 -3.91
CA SER A 104 1.40 15.89 -3.60
C SER A 104 0.55 17.16 -3.61
N ASN A 105 -0.78 17.08 -3.81
CA ASN A 105 -1.63 18.27 -3.92
C ASN A 105 -2.10 18.78 -2.53
N PRO A 106 -1.57 19.92 -2.04
CA PRO A 106 -1.92 20.43 -0.71
C PRO A 106 -3.38 20.92 -0.62
N LYS A 107 -4.02 21.25 -1.74
CA LYS A 107 -5.38 21.81 -1.77
C LYS A 107 -6.46 20.80 -1.36
N ILE A 108 -6.17 19.51 -1.38
CA ILE A 108 -7.14 18.47 -0.99
C ILE A 108 -7.25 18.37 0.55
N GLY A 109 -6.16 18.63 1.28
CA GLY A 109 -6.14 18.48 2.74
C GLY A 109 -6.41 17.03 3.20
N ASP A 110 -6.02 16.05 2.39
CA ASP A 110 -6.25 14.63 2.69
C ASP A 110 -5.37 14.15 3.85
N THR A 111 -5.91 13.32 4.74
CA THR A 111 -5.25 12.98 6.03
C THR A 111 -4.73 11.55 6.07
N ILE A 112 -3.59 11.38 6.72
CA ILE A 112 -2.97 10.07 6.97
C ILE A 112 -3.89 9.15 7.79
N PRO A 113 -4.59 9.60 8.85
CA PRO A 113 -5.60 8.79 9.52
C PRO A 113 -6.69 8.24 8.59
N ARG A 114 -7.13 9.00 7.57
CA ARG A 114 -8.12 8.51 6.59
C ARG A 114 -7.53 7.45 5.65
N LEU A 115 -6.26 7.58 5.26
CA LEU A 115 -5.58 6.56 4.47
C LEU A 115 -5.33 5.27 5.27
N ALA A 116 -4.91 5.41 6.54
CA ALA A 116 -4.63 4.29 7.44
C ALA A 116 -5.90 3.56 7.94
N GLN A 117 -7.06 4.21 7.83
CA GLN A 117 -8.35 3.62 8.18
C GLN A 117 -8.62 2.31 7.43
N ASP A 118 -9.23 1.34 8.12
CA ASP A 118 -9.79 0.12 7.54
C ASP A 118 -8.74 -0.72 6.78
N GLY A 119 -7.51 -0.74 7.31
CA GLY A 119 -6.40 -1.53 6.78
C GLY A 119 -6.73 -3.02 6.64
N SER A 120 -7.50 -3.60 7.57
CA SER A 120 -7.89 -5.01 7.51
C SER A 120 -8.67 -5.38 6.25
N ASN A 121 -9.51 -4.49 5.72
CA ASN A 121 -10.25 -4.69 4.48
C ASN A 121 -9.50 -4.22 3.22
N ARG A 122 -8.51 -3.34 3.40
CA ARG A 122 -7.76 -2.69 2.32
C ARG A 122 -6.50 -3.47 1.93
N GLN A 123 -5.74 -3.98 2.90
CA GLN A 123 -4.53 -4.78 2.66
C GLN A 123 -4.79 -5.97 1.70
N PRO A 124 -5.87 -6.78 1.89
CA PRO A 124 -6.19 -7.90 0.99
C PRO A 124 -6.57 -7.49 -0.44
N LYS A 125 -6.96 -6.22 -0.64
CA LYS A 125 -7.38 -5.70 -1.95
C LYS A 125 -6.28 -4.91 -2.66
N PHE A 126 -5.38 -4.28 -1.90
CA PHE A 126 -4.46 -3.28 -2.43
C PHE A 126 -3.01 -3.75 -2.46
N ILE A 127 -2.56 -4.46 -1.41
CA ILE A 127 -1.16 -4.85 -1.24
C ILE A 127 -0.97 -6.33 -1.56
N LEU A 128 -1.73 -7.19 -0.90
CA LEU A 128 -1.54 -8.63 -0.97
C LEU A 128 -1.73 -9.23 -2.37
N PRO A 129 -2.60 -8.72 -3.26
CA PRO A 129 -2.69 -9.22 -4.64
C PRO A 129 -1.41 -8.98 -5.44
N SER A 130 -0.77 -7.81 -5.30
CA SER A 130 0.53 -7.54 -5.94
C SER A 130 1.61 -8.46 -5.37
N THR A 131 1.58 -8.71 -4.06
CA THR A 131 2.51 -9.65 -3.40
C THR A 131 2.33 -11.06 -3.94
N ALA A 132 1.10 -11.55 -4.01
CA ALA A 132 0.77 -12.88 -4.54
C ALA A 132 1.28 -13.06 -5.98
N ASP A 133 1.03 -12.08 -6.85
CA ASP A 133 1.47 -12.15 -8.25
C ASP A 133 2.99 -12.17 -8.40
N ARG A 134 3.72 -11.45 -7.55
CA ARG A 134 5.19 -11.49 -7.54
C ARG A 134 5.71 -12.84 -7.08
N LEU A 135 5.16 -13.35 -5.98
CA LEU A 135 5.52 -14.67 -5.46
C LEU A 135 5.24 -15.78 -6.47
N ALA A 136 4.11 -15.73 -7.18
CA ALA A 136 3.76 -16.68 -8.24
C ALA A 136 4.76 -16.65 -9.42
N LYS A 137 5.43 -15.51 -9.65
CA LYS A 137 6.49 -15.35 -10.66
C LYS A 137 7.89 -15.63 -10.12
N GLY A 138 8.03 -16.05 -8.85
CA GLY A 138 9.32 -16.26 -8.20
C GLY A 138 10.13 -14.97 -7.97
N LEU A 139 9.45 -13.81 -7.94
CA LEU A 139 10.07 -12.50 -7.71
C LEU A 139 10.09 -12.16 -6.22
N ASP A 140 11.07 -11.36 -5.81
CA ASP A 140 11.20 -10.88 -4.44
C ASP A 140 10.13 -9.84 -4.08
N VAL A 141 9.83 -9.69 -2.78
CA VAL A 141 8.71 -8.89 -2.23
C VAL A 141 9.16 -8.01 -1.07
N VAL A 142 10.38 -7.48 -1.13
CA VAL A 142 10.99 -6.70 -0.03
C VAL A 142 10.13 -5.50 0.33
N GLY A 143 9.76 -4.67 -0.64
CA GLY A 143 8.96 -3.48 -0.45
C GLY A 143 7.52 -3.79 -0.05
N LEU A 144 6.87 -4.74 -0.72
CA LEU A 144 5.49 -5.13 -0.39
C LEU A 144 5.39 -5.75 1.02
N SER A 145 6.37 -6.55 1.43
CA SER A 145 6.43 -7.06 2.82
C SER A 145 6.73 -5.95 3.83
N LEU A 146 7.53 -4.94 3.46
CA LEU A 146 7.76 -3.77 4.29
C LEU A 146 6.47 -2.96 4.50
N VAL A 147 5.58 -2.83 3.51
CA VAL A 147 4.26 -2.20 3.70
C VAL A 147 3.46 -2.95 4.77
N SER A 148 3.44 -4.28 4.73
CA SER A 148 2.76 -5.09 5.76
C SER A 148 3.45 -4.99 7.13
N ALA A 149 4.79 -4.91 7.17
CA ALA A 149 5.55 -4.75 8.41
C ALA A 149 5.32 -3.36 9.06
N LEU A 150 5.26 -2.29 8.26
CA LEU A 150 4.88 -0.95 8.70
C LEU A 150 3.46 -0.93 9.27
N TRP A 151 2.54 -1.67 8.64
CA TRP A 151 1.17 -1.84 9.15
C TRP A 151 1.15 -2.58 10.49
N CYS A 152 1.89 -3.68 10.63
CA CYS A 152 2.06 -4.36 11.92
C CYS A 152 2.63 -3.42 12.98
N HIS A 153 3.69 -2.67 12.66
CA HIS A 153 4.34 -1.77 13.60
C HIS A 153 3.41 -0.61 14.01
N TYR A 154 2.64 -0.05 13.08
CA TYR A 154 1.57 0.92 13.36
C TYR A 154 0.59 0.38 14.41
N PHE A 155 0.17 -0.89 14.30
CA PHE A 155 -0.75 -1.53 15.25
C PHE A 155 -0.12 -1.87 16.61
N GLU A 156 1.19 -1.68 16.80
CA GLU A 156 1.79 -1.70 18.14
C GLU A 156 1.37 -0.48 18.99
N GLY A 157 0.86 0.58 18.36
CA GLY A 157 0.11 1.66 19.01
C GLY A 157 0.90 2.89 19.42
N THR A 158 2.18 2.96 19.07
CA THR A 158 3.01 4.15 19.29
C THR A 158 3.81 4.50 18.04
N SER A 159 3.88 5.79 17.70
CA SER A 159 4.77 6.28 16.65
C SER A 159 6.23 6.29 17.09
N ASP A 160 7.16 6.59 16.18
CA ASP A 160 8.60 6.63 16.44
C ASP A 160 8.98 7.70 17.49
N SER A 161 8.15 8.74 17.67
CA SER A 161 8.33 9.76 18.71
C SER A 161 7.72 9.38 20.07
N GLY A 162 7.05 8.22 20.15
CA GLY A 162 6.35 7.74 21.34
C GLY A 162 4.91 8.26 21.49
N LYS A 163 4.35 8.96 20.49
CA LYS A 163 2.95 9.39 20.54
C LYS A 163 2.01 8.20 20.36
N PRO A 164 0.91 8.11 21.15
CA PRO A 164 -0.11 7.09 20.92
C PRO A 164 -0.77 7.24 19.55
N ILE A 165 -0.98 6.11 18.89
CA ILE A 165 -1.70 6.03 17.62
C ILE A 165 -3.15 5.64 17.89
N VAL A 166 -4.09 6.41 17.31
CA VAL A 166 -5.52 6.08 17.34
C VAL A 166 -5.88 5.26 16.11
N PHE A 167 -6.37 4.05 16.32
CA PHE A 167 -6.80 3.17 15.24
C PHE A 167 -8.22 3.47 14.79
N ASN A 168 -8.43 3.42 13.47
CA ASN A 168 -9.77 3.45 12.88
C ASN A 168 -9.92 2.20 11.98
N ASP A 169 -10.13 1.05 12.60
CA ASP A 169 -10.28 -0.23 11.92
C ASP A 169 -11.28 -1.09 12.69
N ALA A 170 -12.23 -1.73 12.00
CA ALA A 170 -13.20 -2.61 12.64
C ALA A 170 -12.53 -3.82 13.31
N SER A 171 -11.33 -4.20 12.86
CA SER A 171 -10.49 -5.25 13.41
C SER A 171 -9.40 -4.74 14.37
N ALA A 172 -9.46 -3.48 14.82
CA ALA A 172 -8.36 -2.85 15.57
C ALA A 172 -7.89 -3.66 16.78
N GLU A 173 -8.81 -4.21 17.59
CA GLU A 173 -8.46 -4.99 18.77
C GLU A 173 -7.61 -6.23 18.43
N ARG A 174 -8.06 -7.04 17.46
CA ARG A 174 -7.32 -8.25 17.05
C ARG A 174 -6.00 -7.92 16.35
N LEU A 175 -5.95 -6.82 15.58
CA LEU A 175 -4.74 -6.35 14.93
C LEU A 175 -3.70 -5.89 15.96
N GLN A 176 -4.11 -5.08 16.93
CA GLN A 176 -3.23 -4.64 18.00
C GLN A 176 -2.73 -5.82 18.83
N LYS A 177 -3.63 -6.73 19.22
CA LYS A 177 -3.26 -7.92 20.00
C LYS A 177 -2.19 -8.75 19.29
N THR A 178 -2.36 -9.01 17.99
CA THR A 178 -1.40 -9.79 17.20
C THR A 178 -0.11 -9.00 16.90
N ALA A 179 -0.19 -7.69 16.69
CA ALA A 179 0.98 -6.83 16.53
C ALA A 179 1.84 -6.76 17.80
N ILE A 180 1.22 -6.71 18.98
CA ILE A 180 1.94 -6.79 20.26
C ILE A 180 2.55 -8.17 20.44
N ALA A 181 1.79 -9.24 20.16
CA ALA A 181 2.30 -10.61 20.23
C ALA A 181 3.47 -10.84 19.26
N SER A 182 3.49 -10.13 18.13
CA SER A 182 4.55 -10.27 17.14
C SER A 182 5.93 -9.80 17.61
N ARG A 183 6.02 -9.16 18.79
CA ARG A 183 7.28 -8.88 19.49
C ARG A 183 8.00 -10.14 19.97
N GLN A 184 7.25 -11.21 20.25
CA GLN A 184 7.80 -12.51 20.65
C GLN A 184 8.11 -13.37 19.42
N ASP A 185 7.18 -13.37 18.46
CA ASP A 185 7.34 -14.05 17.17
C ASP A 185 6.71 -13.21 16.06
N PRO A 186 7.49 -12.61 15.15
CA PRO A 186 6.97 -11.74 14.10
C PRO A 186 5.86 -12.40 13.28
N LEU A 187 5.88 -13.73 13.14
CA LEU A 187 4.93 -14.46 12.31
C LEU A 187 3.51 -14.50 12.89
N LEU A 188 3.32 -14.21 14.18
CA LEU A 188 2.00 -14.16 14.82
C LEU A 188 1.07 -13.09 14.23
N PHE A 189 1.61 -12.05 13.58
CA PHE A 189 0.76 -11.09 12.86
C PHE A 189 0.23 -11.69 11.54
N LEU A 190 1.00 -12.58 10.92
CA LEU A 190 0.66 -13.22 9.65
C LEU A 190 -0.34 -14.38 9.80
N THR A 191 -0.67 -14.78 11.04
CA THR A 191 -1.70 -15.82 11.32
C THR A 191 -3.13 -15.29 11.20
N LEU A 192 -3.33 -14.02 10.85
CA LEU A 192 -4.62 -13.47 10.47
C LEU A 192 -4.98 -13.96 9.05
N ASP A 193 -5.29 -15.25 8.93
CA ASP A 193 -5.46 -15.95 7.65
C ASP A 193 -6.58 -15.36 6.78
N ASP A 194 -7.62 -14.77 7.39
CA ASP A 194 -8.69 -14.08 6.66
C ASP A 194 -8.22 -12.81 5.95
N ILE A 195 -7.08 -12.25 6.38
CA ILE A 195 -6.44 -11.08 5.75
C ILE A 195 -5.31 -11.54 4.83
N PHE A 196 -4.35 -12.30 5.36
CA PHE A 196 -3.11 -12.63 4.66
C PHE A 196 -3.23 -13.82 3.70
N GLY A 197 -4.19 -14.71 3.93
CA GLY A 197 -4.40 -15.91 3.12
C GLY A 197 -3.10 -16.68 2.85
N THR A 198 -2.94 -17.17 1.62
CA THR A 198 -1.75 -17.92 1.20
C THR A 198 -0.46 -17.09 1.17
N VAL A 199 -0.55 -15.76 1.06
CA VAL A 199 0.63 -14.87 1.09
C VAL A 199 1.31 -14.95 2.45
N GLY A 200 0.54 -14.95 3.55
CA GLY A 200 1.07 -15.10 4.92
C GLY A 200 1.78 -16.43 5.18
N GLN A 201 1.47 -17.46 4.37
CA GLN A 201 2.04 -18.80 4.48
C GLN A 201 3.32 -18.98 3.67
N ASN A 202 3.62 -18.07 2.73
CA ASN A 202 4.79 -18.14 1.87
C ASN A 202 6.08 -17.84 2.64
N GLU A 203 7.07 -18.74 2.57
CA GLU A 203 8.32 -18.63 3.33
C GLU A 203 9.17 -17.40 2.97
N LEU A 204 9.18 -16.98 1.70
CA LEU A 204 9.87 -15.75 1.30
C LEU A 204 9.19 -14.53 1.90
N PHE A 205 7.86 -14.45 1.85
CA PHE A 205 7.12 -13.35 2.46
C PHE A 205 7.32 -13.28 3.97
N LYS A 206 7.22 -14.41 4.68
CA LYS A 206 7.50 -14.50 6.12
C LYS A 206 8.88 -13.98 6.48
N THR A 207 9.91 -14.41 5.74
CA THR A 207 11.30 -14.01 5.94
C THR A 207 11.47 -12.49 5.74
N ARG A 208 10.93 -11.96 4.63
CA ARG A 208 11.04 -10.52 4.32
C ARG A 208 10.26 -9.66 5.33
N PHE A 209 9.05 -10.07 5.70
CA PHE A 209 8.24 -9.41 6.71
C PHE A 209 8.93 -9.37 8.08
N ALA A 210 9.42 -10.52 8.57
CA ALA A 210 10.08 -10.63 9.87
C ALA A 210 11.33 -9.74 9.95
N LYS A 211 12.12 -9.73 8.86
CA LYS A 211 13.30 -8.86 8.75
C LYS A 211 12.94 -7.39 8.78
N ALA A 212 11.95 -6.98 7.97
CA ALA A 212 11.49 -5.59 7.92
C ALA A 212 10.96 -5.13 9.29
N LEU A 213 10.14 -5.96 9.94
CA LEU A 213 9.58 -5.66 11.25
C LEU A 213 10.65 -5.56 12.34
N SER A 214 11.65 -6.45 12.32
CA SER A 214 12.79 -6.34 13.24
C SER A 214 13.58 -5.07 12.99
N HIS A 215 13.84 -4.71 11.74
CA HIS A 215 14.58 -3.49 11.40
C HIS A 215 13.83 -2.23 11.84
N LEU A 216 12.49 -2.18 11.66
CA LEU A 216 11.64 -1.09 12.16
C LEU A 216 11.77 -0.91 13.66
N ARG A 217 11.68 -1.99 14.43
CA ARG A 217 11.76 -1.95 15.90
C ARG A 217 13.12 -1.50 16.41
N THR A 218 14.19 -1.86 15.71
CA THR A 218 15.56 -1.52 16.13
C THR A 218 15.99 -0.12 15.70
N HIS A 219 15.60 0.32 14.50
CA HIS A 219 16.15 1.52 13.87
C HIS A 219 15.12 2.62 13.58
N GLY A 220 13.83 2.34 13.77
CA GLY A 220 12.74 3.24 13.42
C GLY A 220 12.40 3.25 11.93
N THR A 221 11.34 3.98 11.60
CA THR A 221 10.76 4.07 10.27
C THR A 221 11.73 4.71 9.27
N ALA A 222 12.29 5.87 9.61
CA ALA A 222 13.14 6.64 8.69
C ALA A 222 14.36 5.83 8.21
N GLN A 223 15.10 5.22 9.14
CA GLN A 223 16.28 4.42 8.80
C GLN A 223 15.90 3.14 8.03
N THR A 224 14.73 2.56 8.30
CA THR A 224 14.24 1.39 7.56
C THR A 224 13.87 1.75 6.12
N LEU A 225 13.21 2.89 5.90
CA LEU A 225 12.94 3.38 4.55
C LEU A 225 14.24 3.63 3.78
N GLN A 226 15.22 4.30 4.41
CA GLN A 226 16.54 4.52 3.79
C GLN A 226 17.23 3.19 3.43
N SER A 227 17.23 2.23 4.35
CA SER A 227 17.79 0.88 4.12
C SER A 227 17.11 0.15 2.96
N TYR A 228 15.79 0.31 2.78
CA TYR A 228 15.09 -0.22 1.62
C TYR A 228 15.46 0.50 0.32
N ILE A 229 15.53 1.84 0.34
CA ILE A 229 15.90 2.66 -0.81
C ILE A 229 17.29 2.28 -1.33
N ASP A 230 18.24 2.11 -0.41
CA ASP A 230 19.63 1.74 -0.73
C ASP A 230 19.81 0.25 -1.06
N GLY A 231 18.75 -0.57 -0.93
CA GLY A 231 18.79 -2.01 -1.19
C GLY A 231 19.39 -2.86 -0.06
N HIS A 232 19.80 -2.24 1.05
CA HIS A 232 20.36 -2.95 2.21
C HIS A 232 19.32 -3.82 2.94
N LEU A 233 18.03 -3.46 2.88
CA LEU A 233 16.97 -4.28 3.47
C LEU A 233 16.81 -5.64 2.76
N ALA A 234 17.19 -5.72 1.47
CA ALA A 234 17.17 -6.95 0.69
C ALA A 234 18.37 -7.87 1.01
N ALA A 235 19.53 -7.31 1.35
CA ALA A 235 20.78 -8.03 1.56
C ALA A 235 20.73 -8.90 2.82
N THR A 236 20.84 -10.23 2.68
CA THR A 236 20.85 -11.22 3.78
C THR A 236 21.85 -10.87 4.88
#